data_AF-A0A3C1BEW3-F1
#
_entry.id   AF-A0A3C1BEW3-F1
#
_cell.length_a   1.000
_cell.length_b   1.000
_cell.length_c   1.000
_cell.angle_alpha   90.00
_cell.angle_beta   90.00
_cell.angle_gamma   90.00
#
_symmetry.space_group_name_H-M   'P 1'
#
loop_
_entity.id
_entity.type
_entity.pdbx_description
1 polymer ?
#
loop_
_entity_poly.entity_id
_entity_poly.type
_entity_poly.pdbx_seq_one_letter_code
_entity_poly.pdbx_strand_id
1 'polypeptide(L)'
;MLKTTPGLFILLILGFAFSVKAQKTDSLKTDTNLLNKFRIDPGKNSLPILYRPIQINKELVPVDMLDYKISYWHKSVIFGLNFSQSAFTGNYSAGGVNAIALGSNFDFKAEYNKKPMDFTTETNLLYGISKNKGQGSRKTNDRIFFDNKLATQLSKRWFFFGSLTFESQFTAGYNYTNPDGSNAQNPY
;
A
#
# COMPACT_ATOMS: atom_id res chain seq x y z
N MET A 1 41.11 6.81 -36.64
CA MET A 1 40.02 7.60 -37.24
C MET A 1 38.82 7.52 -36.31
N LEU A 2 38.62 8.57 -35.50
CA LEU A 2 37.58 8.70 -34.48
C LEU A 2 36.20 8.85 -35.15
N LYS A 3 35.22 8.01 -34.77
CA LYS A 3 33.80 8.37 -34.89
C LYS A 3 33.12 8.11 -33.56
N THR A 4 32.58 9.20 -33.05
CA THR A 4 31.96 9.45 -31.75
C THR A 4 30.54 8.94 -31.68
N THR A 5 30.21 8.16 -30.65
CA THR A 5 28.87 8.19 -30.04
C THR A 5 28.92 7.67 -28.60
N PRO A 6 28.73 8.51 -27.57
CA PRO A 6 28.41 8.05 -26.23
C PRO A 6 26.92 8.32 -25.95
N GLY A 7 26.08 7.30 -26.12
CA GLY A 7 24.71 7.30 -25.63
C GLY A 7 24.67 6.64 -24.25
N LEU A 8 25.18 7.34 -23.23
CA LEU A 8 25.24 6.87 -21.85
C LEU A 8 23.98 7.31 -21.11
N PHE A 9 22.93 6.48 -21.10
CA PHE A 9 21.76 6.68 -20.24
C PHE A 9 22.02 6.02 -18.88
N ILE A 10 22.58 6.77 -17.95
CA ILE A 10 22.54 6.44 -16.51
C ILE A 10 21.24 7.03 -15.97
N LEU A 11 20.31 6.16 -15.56
CA LEU A 11 19.12 6.55 -14.82
C LEU A 11 19.33 6.16 -13.35
N LEU A 12 19.98 7.07 -12.62
CA LEU A 12 20.21 6.96 -11.18
C LEU A 12 18.96 7.47 -10.45
N ILE A 13 18.04 6.59 -10.07
CA ILE A 13 16.93 6.95 -9.18
C ILE A 13 17.47 6.95 -7.75
N LEU A 14 17.95 8.11 -7.30
CA LEU A 14 18.31 8.34 -5.90
C LEU A 14 17.03 8.70 -5.13
N GLY A 15 16.38 7.69 -4.54
CA GLY A 15 15.24 7.89 -3.65
C GLY A 15 15.69 8.42 -2.29
N PHE A 16 15.83 9.75 -2.16
CA PHE A 16 15.93 10.38 -0.83
C PHE A 16 14.52 10.52 -0.24
N ALA A 17 14.18 9.65 0.72
CA ALA A 17 13.03 9.82 1.58
C ALA A 17 13.35 10.88 2.65
N PHE A 18 12.89 12.12 2.46
CA PHE A 18 12.90 13.12 3.52
C PHE A 18 11.83 12.75 4.56
N SER A 19 12.24 12.13 5.67
CA SER A 19 11.39 12.04 6.86
C SER A 19 11.36 13.41 7.54
N VAL A 20 10.25 14.15 7.39
CA VAL A 20 9.99 15.36 8.16
C VAL A 20 9.48 14.96 9.54
N LYS A 21 10.24 15.26 10.59
CA LYS A 21 9.72 15.24 11.97
C LYS A 21 9.11 16.60 12.28
N ALA A 22 7.82 16.62 12.62
CA ALA A 22 7.15 17.83 13.08
C ALA A 22 7.72 18.29 14.44
N GLN A 23 8.21 19.52 14.51
CA GLN A 23 8.63 20.14 15.75
C GLN A 23 7.38 20.67 16.47
N LYS A 24 7.06 20.11 17.65
CA LYS A 24 6.04 20.67 18.52
C LYS A 24 6.59 21.98 19.09
N THR A 25 5.96 23.10 18.78
CA THR A 25 6.25 24.38 19.42
C THR A 25 5.80 24.29 20.87
N ASP A 26 6.72 24.38 21.82
CA ASP A 26 6.40 24.54 23.23
C ASP A 26 5.59 25.83 23.38
N SER A 27 4.34 25.71 23.84
CA SER A 27 3.56 26.86 24.27
C SER A 27 4.23 27.41 25.52
N LEU A 28 4.96 28.50 25.36
CA LEU A 28 5.45 29.29 26.48
C LEU A 28 4.26 29.57 27.39
N LYS A 29 4.28 29.04 28.61
CA LYS A 29 3.29 29.37 29.65
C LYS A 29 3.39 30.88 29.87
N THR A 30 2.46 31.64 29.30
CA THR A 30 2.36 33.08 29.55
C THR A 30 2.15 33.26 31.05
N ASP A 31 3.14 33.84 31.73
CA ASP A 31 3.10 34.04 33.17
C ASP A 31 2.01 35.09 33.50
N THR A 32 0.85 34.60 33.95
CA THR A 32 -0.32 35.42 34.28
C THR A 32 -0.04 36.37 35.47
N ASN A 33 1.05 36.17 36.20
CA ASN A 33 1.47 37.07 37.27
C ASN A 33 1.95 38.43 36.75
N LEU A 34 2.47 38.51 35.51
CA LEU A 34 2.83 39.80 34.90
C LEU A 34 1.61 40.69 34.67
N LEU A 35 0.44 40.09 34.41
CA LEU A 35 -0.81 40.82 34.18
C LEU A 35 -1.28 41.57 35.43
N ASN A 36 -0.96 41.05 36.62
CA ASN A 36 -1.34 41.70 37.89
C ASN A 36 -0.62 43.04 38.08
N LYS A 37 0.55 43.24 37.47
CA LYS A 37 1.29 44.52 37.52
C LYS A 37 0.63 45.64 36.72
N PHE A 38 -0.28 45.31 35.80
CA PHE A 38 -1.00 46.28 34.97
C PHE A 38 -2.43 46.55 35.47
N ARG A 39 -2.85 45.97 36.61
CA ARG A 39 -4.13 46.33 37.22
C ARG A 39 -4.03 47.73 37.80
N ILE A 40 -4.89 48.63 37.34
CA ILE A 40 -5.01 49.98 37.86
C ILE A 40 -6.05 49.94 38.97
N ASP A 41 -5.61 50.12 40.21
CA ASP A 41 -6.54 50.28 41.34
C ASP A 41 -7.22 51.66 41.26
N PRO A 42 -8.50 51.77 41.64
CA PRO A 42 -9.19 53.05 41.67
C PRO A 42 -8.49 54.02 42.62
N GLY A 43 -8.35 55.29 42.21
CA GLY A 43 -7.79 56.34 43.06
C GLY A 43 -8.64 56.62 44.32
N LYS A 44 -8.02 57.23 45.34
CA LYS A 44 -8.70 57.64 46.57
C LYS A 44 -9.89 58.57 46.22
N ASN A 45 -11.10 58.19 46.64
CA ASN A 45 -12.41 58.81 46.32
C ASN A 45 -13.01 58.49 44.93
N SER A 46 -12.65 57.39 44.28
CA SER A 46 -13.36 56.93 43.08
C SER A 46 -14.84 56.65 43.38
N LEU A 47 -15.73 57.13 42.53
CA LEU A 47 -17.16 56.80 42.62
C LEU A 47 -17.37 55.28 42.55
N PRO A 48 -18.34 54.73 43.30
CA PRO A 48 -18.65 53.31 43.22
C PRO A 48 -19.15 52.97 41.82
N ILE A 49 -18.43 52.09 41.13
CA ILE A 49 -18.85 51.57 39.83
C ILE A 49 -19.84 50.42 40.03
N LEU A 50 -20.94 50.42 39.28
CA LEU A 50 -21.88 49.31 39.24
C LEU A 50 -21.25 48.15 38.47
N TYR A 51 -20.61 47.22 39.17
CA TYR A 51 -20.17 45.97 38.58
C TYR A 51 -21.41 45.12 38.26
N ARG A 52 -21.69 44.89 36.98
CA ARG A 52 -22.65 43.84 36.60
C ARG A 52 -21.86 42.54 36.52
N PRO A 53 -21.98 41.62 37.49
CA PRO A 53 -21.30 40.35 37.40
C PRO A 53 -21.79 39.61 36.16
N ILE A 54 -20.86 39.14 35.34
CA ILE A 54 -21.16 38.35 34.14
C ILE A 54 -21.94 37.11 34.60
N GLN A 55 -23.20 37.01 34.18
CA GLN A 55 -24.03 35.85 34.46
C GLN A 55 -23.67 34.76 33.44
N ILE A 56 -22.77 33.85 33.83
CA ILE A 56 -22.39 32.71 32.99
C ILE A 56 -23.49 31.64 33.13
N ASN A 57 -24.47 31.66 32.23
CA ASN A 57 -25.45 30.60 32.12
C ASN A 57 -24.83 29.44 31.34
N LYS A 58 -24.81 28.25 31.95
CA LYS A 58 -24.32 27.03 31.29
C LYS A 58 -25.42 26.54 30.34
N GLU A 59 -25.26 26.82 29.06
CA GLU A 59 -26.09 26.21 28.02
C GLU A 59 -25.56 24.80 27.72
N LEU A 60 -26.42 23.78 27.88
CA LEU A 60 -26.07 22.41 27.55
C LEU A 60 -26.16 22.23 26.04
N VAL A 61 -25.02 22.42 25.36
CA VAL A 61 -24.94 22.11 23.93
C VAL A 61 -24.98 20.58 23.79
N PRO A 62 -25.93 20.00 23.02
CA PRO A 62 -25.89 18.58 22.74
C PRO A 62 -24.56 18.25 22.06
N VAL A 63 -23.84 17.28 22.62
CA VAL A 63 -22.64 16.75 21.98
C VAL A 63 -23.10 15.64 21.06
N ASP A 64 -23.29 16.00 19.80
CA ASP A 64 -23.60 15.06 18.73
C ASP A 64 -22.38 14.14 18.59
N MET A 65 -22.51 12.89 19.01
CA MET A 65 -21.48 11.89 18.72
C MET A 65 -21.46 11.70 17.20
N LEU A 66 -20.28 11.89 16.59
CA LEU A 66 -20.07 11.56 15.18
C LEU A 66 -20.62 10.15 14.91
N ASP A 67 -21.51 10.01 13.93
CA ASP A 67 -22.11 8.74 13.53
C ASP A 67 -21.04 7.84 12.91
N TYR A 68 -20.25 7.19 13.77
CA TYR A 68 -19.15 6.33 13.35
C TYR A 68 -19.71 4.99 12.86
N LYS A 69 -19.90 4.88 11.55
CA LYS A 69 -20.19 3.61 10.90
C LYS A 69 -18.97 2.69 10.97
N ILE A 70 -19.00 1.72 11.88
CA ILE A 70 -17.94 0.69 12.00
C ILE A 70 -17.91 -0.13 10.71
N SER A 71 -16.77 -0.09 10.00
CA SER A 71 -16.52 -0.98 8.86
C SER A 71 -15.93 -2.29 9.37
N TYR A 72 -16.71 -3.37 9.25
CA TYR A 72 -16.23 -4.72 9.52
C TYR A 72 -15.44 -5.32 8.35
N TRP A 73 -15.43 -4.62 7.20
CA TRP A 73 -14.67 -5.01 6.01
C TRP A 73 -13.31 -4.33 6.00
N HIS A 74 -12.26 -5.13 5.90
CA HIS A 74 -10.92 -4.72 5.56
C HIS A 74 -10.61 -5.20 4.14
N LYS A 75 -10.24 -4.29 3.23
CA LYS A 75 -9.98 -4.59 1.82
C LYS A 75 -8.60 -4.06 1.45
N SER A 76 -7.80 -4.91 0.81
CA SER A 76 -6.49 -4.57 0.29
C SER A 76 -6.42 -4.99 -1.17
N VAL A 77 -5.85 -4.11 -1.99
CA VAL A 77 -5.60 -4.37 -3.41
C VAL A 77 -4.18 -3.95 -3.71
N ILE A 78 -3.40 -4.88 -4.24
CA ILE A 78 -2.04 -4.65 -4.68
C ILE A 78 -2.00 -4.96 -6.17
N PHE A 79 -1.47 -4.02 -6.93
CA PHE A 79 -1.18 -4.21 -8.33
C PHE A 79 0.30 -3.90 -8.54
N GLY A 80 1.01 -4.79 -9.21
CA GLY A 80 2.43 -4.62 -9.49
C GLY A 80 2.75 -4.93 -10.94
N LEU A 81 3.67 -4.15 -11.49
CA LEU A 81 4.29 -4.37 -12.78
C LEU A 81 5.79 -4.44 -12.57
N ASN A 82 6.39 -5.52 -13.06
CA ASN A 82 7.80 -5.84 -12.91
C ASN A 82 8.43 -5.89 -14.30
N PHE A 83 9.42 -5.03 -14.54
CA PHE A 83 10.19 -5.02 -15.77
C PHE A 83 11.64 -5.37 -15.45
N SER A 84 12.24 -6.30 -16.20
CA SER A 84 13.66 -6.61 -16.07
C SER A 84 14.32 -6.69 -17.44
N GLN A 85 15.53 -6.15 -17.52
CA GLN A 85 16.36 -6.20 -18.72
C GLN A 85 17.79 -6.53 -18.33
N SER A 86 18.36 -7.53 -19.00
CA SER A 86 19.76 -7.89 -18.90
C SER A 86 20.41 -7.69 -20.26
N ALA A 87 21.51 -6.95 -20.31
CA ALA A 87 22.26 -6.70 -21.52
C ALA A 87 23.76 -6.89 -21.27
N PHE A 88 24.37 -7.77 -22.06
CA PHE A 88 25.78 -8.10 -22.04
C PHE A 88 26.42 -7.71 -23.38
N THR A 89 27.65 -7.20 -23.32
CA THR A 89 28.47 -6.94 -24.50
C THR A 89 29.01 -8.27 -25.05
N GLY A 90 29.24 -8.34 -26.37
CA GLY A 90 29.76 -9.55 -27.03
C GLY A 90 31.12 -10.04 -26.52
N ASN A 91 31.87 -9.22 -25.79
CA ASN A 91 33.15 -9.55 -25.19
C ASN A 91 33.07 -9.90 -23.69
N TYR A 92 31.87 -10.17 -23.17
CA TYR A 92 31.68 -10.52 -21.75
C TYR A 92 32.13 -11.96 -21.51
N SER A 93 33.30 -12.12 -20.86
CA SER A 93 33.99 -13.42 -20.72
C SER A 93 33.20 -14.45 -19.92
N ALA A 94 32.26 -14.02 -19.07
CA ALA A 94 31.43 -14.91 -18.25
C ALA A 94 30.14 -15.40 -18.96
N GLY A 95 29.92 -15.05 -20.24
CA GLY A 95 28.90 -15.71 -21.08
C GLY A 95 27.44 -15.37 -20.76
N GLY A 96 27.12 -14.09 -20.51
CA GLY A 96 25.75 -13.64 -20.23
C GLY A 96 24.87 -13.56 -21.48
N VAL A 97 23.58 -13.91 -21.35
CA VAL A 97 22.59 -13.84 -22.42
C VAL A 97 21.68 -12.63 -22.20
N ASN A 98 21.54 -11.79 -23.22
CA ASN A 98 20.64 -10.64 -23.13
C ASN A 98 19.20 -11.12 -23.01
N ALA A 99 18.45 -10.54 -22.09
CA ALA A 99 17.08 -10.93 -21.80
C ALA A 99 16.23 -9.69 -21.49
N ILE A 100 14.95 -9.79 -21.81
CA ILE A 100 13.93 -8.84 -21.38
C ILE A 100 12.78 -9.62 -20.79
N ALA A 101 12.25 -9.20 -19.65
CA ALA A 101 11.07 -9.80 -19.05
C ALA A 101 10.13 -8.74 -18.52
N LEU A 102 8.84 -9.09 -18.57
CA LEU A 102 7.74 -8.29 -18.08
C LEU A 102 6.84 -9.22 -17.27
N GLY A 103 6.51 -8.82 -16.06
CA GLY A 103 5.58 -9.51 -15.18
C GLY A 103 4.55 -8.55 -14.61
N SER A 104 3.36 -9.04 -14.36
CA SER A 104 2.28 -8.33 -13.70
C SER A 104 1.70 -9.19 -12.59
N ASN A 105 1.44 -8.60 -11.44
CA ASN A 105 0.72 -9.22 -10.34
C ASN A 105 -0.49 -8.37 -9.95
N PHE A 106 -1.57 -9.05 -9.61
CA PHE A 106 -2.77 -8.46 -9.03
C PHE A 106 -3.18 -9.31 -7.84
N ASP A 107 -3.11 -8.73 -6.65
CA ASP A 107 -3.43 -9.39 -5.39
C ASP A 107 -4.57 -8.63 -4.73
N PHE A 108 -5.69 -9.30 -4.52
CA PHE A 108 -6.89 -8.76 -3.89
C PHE A 108 -7.19 -9.56 -2.63
N LYS A 109 -7.37 -8.87 -1.50
CA LYS A 109 -7.74 -9.48 -0.24
C LYS A 109 -8.89 -8.72 0.39
N ALA A 110 -9.92 -9.43 0.82
CA ALA A 110 -11.02 -8.87 1.59
C ALA A 110 -11.33 -9.74 2.80
N GLU A 111 -11.36 -9.11 3.96
CA GLU A 111 -11.63 -9.73 5.25
C GLU A 111 -12.85 -9.07 5.87
N TYR A 112 -13.83 -9.87 6.27
CA TYR A 112 -14.99 -9.46 7.04
C TYR A 112 -14.89 -10.07 8.42
N ASN A 113 -14.80 -9.23 9.44
CA ASN A 113 -14.67 -9.66 10.82
C ASN A 113 -15.84 -9.11 11.64
N LYS A 114 -16.90 -9.91 11.84
CA LYS A 114 -18.03 -9.52 12.69
C LYS A 114 -18.66 -10.76 13.33
N LYS A 115 -18.47 -10.90 14.64
CA LYS A 115 -19.10 -11.98 15.42
C LYS A 115 -20.61 -12.10 15.08
N PRO A 116 -21.10 -13.32 14.80
CA PRO A 116 -20.42 -14.61 14.94
C PRO A 116 -19.64 -15.11 13.70
N MET A 117 -19.54 -14.32 12.63
CA MET A 117 -19.02 -14.76 11.33
C MET A 117 -17.75 -14.01 10.91
N ASP A 118 -16.75 -14.77 10.52
CA ASP A 118 -15.51 -14.27 9.94
C ASP A 118 -15.36 -14.85 8.53
N PHE A 119 -15.11 -14.00 7.55
CA PHE A 119 -14.96 -14.40 6.15
C PHE A 119 -13.73 -13.74 5.55
N THR A 120 -12.92 -14.50 4.83
CA THR A 120 -11.73 -14.00 4.14
C THR A 120 -11.75 -14.52 2.71
N THR A 121 -11.53 -13.64 1.75
CA THR A 121 -11.35 -13.98 0.34
C THR A 121 -10.06 -13.37 -0.17
N GLU A 122 -9.28 -14.15 -0.90
CA GLU A 122 -8.01 -13.78 -1.50
C GLU A 122 -8.00 -14.19 -2.97
N THR A 123 -7.57 -13.30 -3.84
CA THR A 123 -7.46 -13.53 -5.28
C THR A 123 -6.11 -13.02 -5.74
N ASN A 124 -5.24 -13.91 -6.20
CA ASN A 124 -3.93 -13.55 -6.73
C ASN A 124 -3.84 -13.98 -8.20
N LEU A 125 -3.55 -13.02 -9.07
CA LEU A 125 -3.36 -13.23 -10.49
C LEU A 125 -1.93 -12.82 -10.83
N LEU A 126 -1.16 -13.76 -11.38
CA LEU A 126 0.21 -13.53 -11.77
C LEU A 126 0.37 -13.90 -13.23
N TYR A 127 0.95 -13.00 -14.02
CA TYR A 127 1.28 -13.25 -15.41
C TYR A 127 2.66 -12.71 -15.73
N GLY A 128 3.45 -13.44 -16.51
CA GLY A 128 4.80 -13.03 -16.87
C GLY A 128 5.26 -13.63 -18.18
N ILE A 129 6.01 -12.82 -18.93
CA ILE A 129 6.64 -13.16 -20.19
C ILE A 129 8.11 -12.75 -20.16
N SER A 130 8.98 -13.54 -20.78
CA SER A 130 10.39 -13.21 -20.98
C SER A 130 10.85 -13.61 -22.37
N LYS A 131 11.85 -12.90 -22.88
CA LYS A 131 12.47 -13.19 -24.16
C LYS A 131 13.98 -13.10 -24.00
N ASN A 132 14.64 -14.23 -24.21
CA ASN A 132 16.10 -14.32 -24.21
C ASN A 132 16.63 -14.19 -25.64
N LYS A 133 17.84 -13.64 -25.80
CA LYS A 133 18.50 -13.53 -27.10
C LYS A 133 18.77 -14.92 -27.68
N GLY A 134 18.28 -15.15 -28.90
CA GLY A 134 18.36 -16.47 -29.57
C GLY A 134 17.26 -17.45 -29.18
N GLN A 135 16.32 -17.06 -28.31
CA GLN A 135 15.12 -17.83 -27.99
C GLN A 135 13.84 -17.03 -28.31
N GLY A 136 12.74 -17.74 -28.55
CA GLY A 136 11.42 -17.14 -28.66
C GLY A 136 10.95 -16.51 -27.35
N SER A 137 9.80 -15.82 -27.39
CA SER A 137 9.14 -15.36 -26.17
C SER A 137 8.63 -16.57 -25.39
N ARG A 138 8.90 -16.60 -24.09
CA ARG A 138 8.50 -17.68 -23.17
C ARG A 138 7.67 -17.11 -22.04
N LYS A 139 6.58 -17.78 -21.75
CA LYS A 139 5.77 -17.55 -20.56
C LYS A 139 6.60 -17.93 -19.33
N THR A 140 6.75 -17.01 -18.38
CA THR A 140 7.50 -17.25 -17.12
C THR A 140 6.58 -17.60 -15.97
N ASN A 141 5.49 -16.86 -15.83
CA ASN A 141 4.49 -17.05 -14.77
C ASN A 141 3.08 -16.97 -15.35
N ASP A 142 2.18 -17.79 -14.84
CA ASP A 142 0.75 -17.73 -15.09
C ASP A 142 0.05 -18.49 -13.98
N ARG A 143 -0.62 -17.75 -13.12
CA ARG A 143 -1.31 -18.31 -11.97
C ARG A 143 -2.59 -17.53 -11.74
N ILE A 144 -3.68 -18.27 -11.68
CA ILE A 144 -4.94 -17.87 -11.07
C ILE A 144 -4.98 -18.54 -9.72
N PHE A 145 -5.03 -17.78 -8.64
CA PHE A 145 -5.20 -18.32 -7.31
C PHE A 145 -6.38 -17.64 -6.63
N PHE A 146 -7.30 -18.44 -6.11
CA PHE A 146 -8.49 -17.97 -5.42
C PHE A 146 -8.68 -18.78 -4.15
N ASP A 147 -8.71 -18.12 -3.01
CA ASP A 147 -8.86 -18.75 -1.70
C ASP A 147 -9.98 -18.07 -0.92
N ASN A 148 -10.90 -18.87 -0.39
CA ASN A 148 -12.01 -18.38 0.41
C ASN A 148 -12.09 -19.19 1.68
N LYS A 149 -12.22 -18.47 2.79
CA LYS A 149 -12.30 -19.04 4.13
C LYS A 149 -13.51 -18.44 4.83
N LEU A 150 -14.36 -19.29 5.36
CA LEU A 150 -15.52 -18.91 6.16
C LEU A 150 -15.44 -19.61 7.50
N ALA A 151 -15.53 -18.84 8.58
CA ALA A 151 -15.65 -19.35 9.94
C ALA A 151 -16.88 -18.74 10.59
N THR A 152 -17.68 -19.54 11.29
CA THR A 152 -18.87 -19.06 11.99
C THR A 152 -19.08 -19.80 13.29
N GLN A 153 -19.53 -19.06 14.30
CA GLN A 153 -19.93 -19.60 15.58
C GLN A 153 -21.45 -19.89 15.56
N LEU A 154 -21.83 -21.16 15.38
CA LEU A 154 -23.24 -21.59 15.39
C LEU A 154 -23.84 -21.56 16.80
N SER A 155 -23.05 -21.82 17.84
CA SER A 155 -23.49 -21.73 19.24
C SER A 155 -22.34 -21.40 20.19
N LYS A 156 -22.62 -21.21 21.49
CA LYS A 156 -21.59 -20.95 22.52
C LYS A 156 -20.46 -22.00 22.55
N ARG A 157 -20.69 -23.21 22.02
CA ARG A 157 -19.75 -24.32 22.06
C ARG A 157 -19.41 -24.92 20.68
N TRP A 158 -20.12 -24.53 19.63
CA TRP A 158 -19.93 -25.09 18.28
C TRP A 158 -19.45 -24.02 17.32
N PHE A 159 -18.29 -24.28 16.72
CA PHE A 159 -17.66 -23.48 15.68
C PHE A 159 -17.59 -24.30 14.40
N PHE A 160 -17.90 -23.67 13.27
CA PHE A 160 -17.81 -24.27 11.96
C PHE A 160 -16.83 -23.47 11.11
N PHE A 161 -16.01 -24.15 10.33
CA PHE A 161 -15.10 -23.52 9.39
C PHE A 161 -15.15 -24.28 8.07
N GLY A 162 -14.94 -23.56 6.98
CA GLY A 162 -14.81 -24.11 5.64
C GLY A 162 -13.82 -23.28 4.84
N SER A 163 -13.05 -23.94 4.00
CA SER A 163 -12.13 -23.29 3.09
C SER A 163 -12.25 -23.90 1.70
N LEU A 164 -12.24 -23.04 0.68
CA LEU A 164 -12.23 -23.42 -0.72
C LEU A 164 -11.05 -22.72 -1.40
N THR A 165 -10.13 -23.51 -1.93
CA THR A 165 -8.97 -23.03 -2.66
C THR A 165 -9.04 -23.54 -4.09
N PHE A 166 -8.85 -22.65 -5.05
CA PHE A 166 -8.84 -22.92 -6.47
C PHE A 166 -7.56 -22.35 -7.09
N GLU A 167 -6.88 -23.16 -7.90
CA GLU A 167 -5.66 -22.77 -8.58
C GLU A 167 -5.68 -23.23 -10.04
N SER A 168 -5.35 -22.33 -10.97
CA SER A 168 -5.37 -22.58 -12.41
C SER A 168 -4.39 -21.68 -13.18
N GLN A 169 -4.40 -21.76 -14.51
CA GLN A 169 -3.61 -20.93 -15.43
C GLN A 169 -4.53 -20.37 -16.52
N PHE A 170 -4.31 -19.12 -16.97
CA PHE A 170 -5.12 -18.45 -17.99
C PHE A 170 -4.76 -18.83 -19.42
N THR A 171 -3.49 -19.15 -19.66
CA THR A 171 -2.90 -19.26 -21.00
C THR A 171 -2.50 -20.70 -21.31
N ALA A 172 -2.63 -21.10 -22.57
CA ALA A 172 -2.17 -22.40 -23.06
C ALA A 172 -0.70 -22.68 -22.67
N GLY A 173 -0.40 -23.95 -22.44
CA GLY A 173 0.96 -24.42 -22.34
C GLY A 173 1.62 -24.46 -23.72
N TYR A 174 2.91 -24.22 -23.78
CA TYR A 174 3.70 -24.36 -25.00
C TYR A 174 4.91 -25.26 -24.74
N ASN A 175 5.20 -26.14 -25.69
CA ASN A 175 6.50 -26.79 -25.76
C ASN A 175 7.46 -25.89 -26.54
N TYR A 176 8.53 -25.46 -25.87
CA TYR A 176 9.51 -24.53 -26.41
C TYR A 176 10.68 -25.20 -27.15
N THR A 177 10.66 -26.54 -27.24
CA THR A 177 11.71 -27.34 -27.84
C THR A 177 11.10 -28.35 -28.81
N ASN A 178 11.55 -28.36 -30.05
CA ASN A 178 11.23 -29.42 -31.01
C ASN A 178 11.98 -30.72 -30.65
N PRO A 179 11.55 -31.89 -31.14
CA PRO A 179 12.28 -33.15 -30.96
C PRO A 179 13.73 -33.13 -31.45
N ASP A 180 14.06 -32.22 -32.36
CA ASP A 180 15.41 -31.99 -32.91
C ASP A 180 16.25 -30.99 -32.10
N GLY A 181 15.72 -30.46 -30.99
CA GLY A 181 16.40 -29.49 -30.12
C GLY A 181 16.33 -28.04 -30.60
N SER A 182 15.67 -27.75 -31.72
CA SER A 182 15.46 -26.38 -32.20
C SER A 182 14.36 -25.66 -31.40
N ASN A 183 14.43 -24.32 -31.35
CA ASN A 183 13.41 -23.51 -30.66
C ASN A 183 12.05 -23.66 -31.35
N ALA A 184 11.04 -24.01 -30.57
CA ALA A 184 9.66 -24.16 -31.01
C ALA A 184 8.71 -23.30 -30.18
N GLN A 185 7.47 -23.17 -30.63
CA GLN A 185 6.36 -22.67 -29.82
C GLN A 185 5.10 -23.45 -30.19
N ASN A 186 5.17 -24.77 -30.01
CA ASN A 186 4.04 -25.65 -30.32
C ASN A 186 3.10 -25.67 -29.12
N PRO A 187 1.80 -25.36 -29.29
CA PRO A 187 0.84 -25.51 -28.20
C PRO A 187 0.79 -26.99 -27.78
N TYR A 188 0.58 -27.22 -26.48
CA TYR A 188 0.19 -28.54 -25.98
C TYR A 188 -1.22 -28.92 -26.44
#